data_AF-A0A7S3YII0-F1
#
_entry.id   AF-A0A7S3YII0-F1
#
_cell.length_a   1.000
_cell.length_b   1.000
_cell.length_c   1.000
_cell.angle_alpha   90.00
_cell.angle_beta   90.00
_cell.angle_gamma   90.00
#
_symmetry.space_group_name_H-M   'P 1'
#
loop_
_entity.id
_entity.type
_entity.pdbx_description
1 polymer ?
#
loop_
_entity_poly.entity_id
_entity_poly.type
_entity_poly.pdbx_seq_one_letter_code
_entity_poly.pdbx_strand_id
1 'polypeptide(L)'
;MGCGASRPQTDGYVINGFYMSMREKFVAKGASIYYFIVEWDEKDLSWADFRGKILGPTDPTQAPEDSLRGQILAKYEEFGLKSKPNTGDNGVHASASPFEGLCERLNWAEVKLAEDPFGKALLDLKIDDKTIMAWTKDPQVEVDGSMTSLFDTMEDINSSECLAKAKAIAKVDGEVTAVKNMAFVFVKPHANNEAVQKLVKDKFAESKISITKEGKIDGSVIDKKLLIDNHYYSIANKAKLTKPKDLAVPESGKKKFEEKFGLTWEAAIKANMVMNAAEAAKKYNMDAESINARWAKAKDKGNLIKFGGGFYCAKVFEKPAGAPEKVMRPL
;
A
#
# COMPACT_ATOMS: atom_id res chain seq x y z
N MET A 1 -36.19 -8.70 0.76
CA MET A 1 -35.90 -10.15 0.71
C MET A 1 -34.43 -10.34 1.03
N GLY A 2 -34.12 -10.85 2.23
CA GLY A 2 -32.73 -10.95 2.71
C GLY A 2 -31.96 -12.01 1.94
N CYS A 3 -30.81 -11.63 1.39
CA CYS A 3 -29.84 -12.56 0.82
C CYS A 3 -29.29 -13.43 1.97
N GLY A 4 -29.86 -14.63 2.13
CA GLY A 4 -29.45 -15.58 3.15
C GLY A 4 -28.10 -16.19 2.80
N ALA A 5 -27.00 -15.48 3.11
CA ALA A 5 -25.68 -16.08 3.10
C ALA A 5 -25.70 -17.27 4.08
N SER A 6 -25.42 -18.47 3.58
CA SER A 6 -25.35 -19.69 4.40
C SER A 6 -24.40 -19.47 5.59
N ARG A 7 -24.86 -19.76 6.81
CA ARG A 7 -24.00 -19.64 8.01
C ARG A 7 -22.72 -20.50 7.81
N PRO A 8 -21.53 -20.00 8.18
CA PRO A 8 -20.29 -20.76 8.07
C PRO A 8 -20.39 -22.08 8.84
N GLN A 9 -19.98 -23.20 8.26
CA GLN A 9 -19.97 -24.50 8.96
C GLN A 9 -18.65 -24.73 9.74
N THR A 10 -17.63 -23.94 9.42
CA THR A 10 -16.31 -23.94 10.06
C THR A 10 -15.87 -22.50 10.29
N ASP A 11 -14.86 -22.31 11.12
CA ASP A 11 -14.16 -21.02 11.16
C ASP A 11 -13.51 -20.71 9.80
N GLY A 12 -13.33 -19.43 9.52
CA GLY A 12 -12.71 -18.93 8.30
C GLY A 12 -11.78 -17.77 8.59
N TYR A 13 -10.52 -17.92 8.20
CA TYR A 13 -9.46 -16.94 8.35
C TYR A 13 -9.24 -16.21 7.04
N VAL A 14 -9.22 -14.89 7.06
CA VAL A 14 -9.09 -14.05 5.87
C VAL A 14 -7.85 -13.19 5.94
N ILE A 15 -7.02 -13.30 4.91
CA ILE A 15 -5.81 -12.51 4.74
C ILE A 15 -6.17 -11.15 4.13
N ASN A 16 -5.70 -10.07 4.78
CA ASN A 16 -5.84 -8.69 4.31
C ASN A 16 -7.27 -8.32 3.84
N GLY A 17 -8.29 -8.68 4.62
CA GLY A 17 -9.71 -8.51 4.26
C GLY A 17 -10.14 -7.07 3.96
N PHE A 18 -9.38 -6.07 4.41
CA PHE A 18 -9.60 -4.66 4.11
C PHE A 18 -9.25 -4.25 2.67
N TYR A 19 -8.34 -5.00 2.01
CA TYR A 19 -7.68 -4.55 0.78
C TYR A 19 -8.66 -4.31 -0.36
N MET A 20 -9.65 -5.19 -0.54
CA MET A 20 -10.59 -5.08 -1.65
C MET A 20 -11.47 -3.82 -1.54
N SER A 21 -11.87 -3.42 -0.33
CA SER A 21 -12.65 -2.19 -0.09
C SER A 21 -11.78 -0.95 -0.34
N MET A 22 -10.51 -0.98 0.09
CA MET A 22 -9.55 0.07 -0.23
C MET A 22 -9.34 0.22 -1.75
N ARG A 23 -9.19 -0.91 -2.47
CA ARG A 23 -9.03 -0.94 -3.92
C ARG A 23 -10.25 -0.36 -4.64
N GLU A 24 -11.46 -0.70 -4.19
CA GLU A 24 -12.72 -0.27 -4.82
C GLU A 24 -12.80 1.26 -4.95
N LYS A 25 -12.28 2.01 -3.97
CA LYS A 25 -12.23 3.48 -4.00
C LYS A 25 -11.52 4.04 -5.24
N PHE A 26 -10.59 3.28 -5.83
CA PHE A 26 -9.81 3.69 -7.00
C PHE A 26 -10.38 3.19 -8.32
N VAL A 27 -11.14 2.10 -8.31
CA VAL A 27 -11.61 1.43 -9.54
C VAL A 27 -13.11 1.56 -9.78
N ALA A 28 -13.86 2.05 -8.78
CA ALA A 28 -15.30 2.26 -8.91
C ALA A 28 -15.63 3.15 -10.11
N LYS A 29 -16.83 2.96 -10.67
CA LYS A 29 -17.30 3.75 -11.81
C LYS A 29 -17.25 5.25 -11.48
N GLY A 30 -16.54 6.03 -12.30
CA GLY A 30 -16.37 7.46 -12.12
C GLY A 30 -15.23 7.86 -11.17
N ALA A 31 -14.59 6.90 -10.49
CA ALA A 31 -13.37 7.16 -9.74
C ALA A 31 -12.23 7.58 -10.70
N SER A 32 -11.38 8.47 -10.24
CA SER A 32 -10.15 8.84 -10.92
C SER A 32 -9.19 9.47 -9.92
N ILE A 33 -7.90 9.45 -10.23
CA ILE A 33 -6.90 10.27 -9.56
C ILE A 33 -6.45 11.40 -10.48
N TYR A 34 -5.92 12.46 -9.88
CA TYR A 34 -5.15 13.47 -10.58
C TYR A 34 -3.73 13.47 -10.01
N TYR A 35 -2.74 13.16 -10.85
CA TYR A 35 -1.36 12.97 -10.42
C TYR A 35 -0.46 14.12 -10.83
N PHE A 36 0.66 14.23 -10.12
CA PHE A 36 1.79 15.12 -10.38
C PHE A 36 3.08 14.33 -10.26
N ILE A 37 3.99 14.51 -11.22
CA ILE A 37 5.41 14.20 -11.04
C ILE A 37 6.06 15.53 -10.69
N VAL A 38 6.74 15.55 -9.55
CA VAL A 38 7.33 16.77 -9.01
C VAL A 38 8.80 16.58 -8.68
N GLU A 39 9.59 17.64 -8.83
CA GLU A 39 11.01 17.62 -8.53
C GLU A 39 11.47 18.87 -7.74
N TRP A 40 12.52 18.70 -6.93
CA TRP A 40 13.16 19.77 -6.17
C TRP A 40 14.61 19.42 -5.81
N ASP A 41 15.42 20.43 -5.47
CA ASP A 41 16.80 20.21 -4.99
C ASP A 41 16.76 19.73 -3.53
N GLU A 42 17.46 18.64 -3.23
CA GLU A 42 17.54 18.08 -1.87
C GLU A 42 18.20 19.01 -0.85
N LYS A 43 18.94 20.02 -1.33
CA LYS A 43 19.54 21.09 -0.49
C LYS A 43 18.51 22.12 -0.03
N ASP A 44 17.44 22.32 -0.79
CA ASP A 44 16.40 23.30 -0.49
C ASP A 44 15.27 22.70 0.36
N LEU A 45 15.00 21.40 0.19
CA LEU A 45 13.96 20.67 0.91
C LEU A 45 14.32 19.19 1.04
N SER A 46 14.43 18.69 2.27
CA SER A 46 14.63 17.26 2.52
C SER A 46 13.38 16.46 2.19
N TRP A 47 13.53 15.18 1.88
CA TRP A 47 12.40 14.28 1.64
C TRP A 47 11.49 14.14 2.86
N ALA A 48 12.10 14.03 4.06
CA ALA A 48 11.39 14.04 5.33
C ALA A 48 10.54 15.31 5.50
N ASP A 49 11.05 16.49 5.16
CA ASP A 49 10.28 17.74 5.24
C ASP A 49 9.21 17.84 4.15
N PHE A 50 9.47 17.33 2.95
CA PHE A 50 8.45 17.19 1.91
C PHE A 50 7.26 16.37 2.43
N ARG A 51 7.51 15.22 3.07
CA ARG A 51 6.43 14.38 3.63
C ARG A 51 5.81 14.95 4.90
N GLY A 52 6.62 15.47 5.82
CA GLY A 52 6.17 15.93 7.12
C GLY A 52 5.51 17.31 7.12
N LYS A 53 6.07 18.26 6.36
CA LYS A 53 5.67 19.67 6.37
C LYS A 53 4.84 20.06 5.15
N ILE A 54 5.22 19.61 3.96
CA ILE A 54 4.50 19.98 2.72
C ILE A 54 3.25 19.11 2.55
N LEU A 55 3.41 17.79 2.56
CA LEU A 55 2.31 16.85 2.44
C LEU A 55 1.51 16.73 3.75
N GLY A 56 2.21 16.54 4.88
CA GLY A 56 1.65 16.21 6.18
C GLY A 56 1.63 14.69 6.44
N PRO A 57 1.62 14.23 7.71
CA PRO A 57 1.54 12.81 8.09
C PRO A 57 0.28 12.11 7.59
N THR A 58 0.31 10.77 7.56
CA THR A 58 -0.78 9.94 7.02
C THR A 58 -2.09 10.12 7.78
N ASP A 59 -2.03 10.29 9.11
CA ASP A 59 -3.16 10.75 9.92
C ASP A 59 -3.27 12.28 9.82
N PRO A 60 -4.30 12.82 9.13
CA PRO A 60 -4.44 14.26 8.96
C PRO A 60 -4.59 15.03 10.26
N THR A 61 -5.03 14.38 11.35
CA THR A 61 -5.18 15.02 12.67
C THR A 61 -3.84 15.36 13.33
N GLN A 62 -2.75 14.77 12.82
CA GLN A 62 -1.38 15.03 13.27
C GLN A 62 -0.63 15.95 12.31
N ALA A 63 -1.30 16.44 11.26
CA ALA A 63 -0.65 17.23 10.22
C ALA A 63 -0.51 18.71 10.60
N PRO A 64 0.61 19.36 10.25
CA PRO A 64 0.72 20.81 10.36
C PRO A 64 -0.44 21.49 9.62
N GLU A 65 -1.01 22.54 10.20
CA GLU A 65 -2.18 23.23 9.65
C GLU A 65 -1.95 23.74 8.22
N ASP A 66 -0.71 24.13 7.91
CA ASP A 66 -0.32 24.64 6.60
C ASP A 66 0.06 23.55 5.58
N SER A 67 0.18 22.29 6.00
CA SER A 67 0.42 21.15 5.10
C SER A 67 -0.79 20.83 4.23
N LEU A 68 -0.61 20.10 3.12
CA LEU A 68 -1.72 19.70 2.25
C LEU A 68 -2.80 18.92 3.02
N ARG A 69 -2.41 17.92 3.81
CA ARG A 69 -3.36 17.11 4.60
C ARG A 69 -4.01 17.92 5.71
N GLY A 70 -3.28 18.83 6.35
CA GLY A 70 -3.83 19.73 7.37
C GLY A 70 -4.89 20.68 6.80
N GLN A 71 -4.58 21.33 5.67
CA GLN A 71 -5.52 22.22 4.99
C GLN A 71 -6.76 21.47 4.47
N ILE A 72 -6.58 20.30 3.86
CA ILE A 72 -7.70 19.47 3.39
C ILE A 72 -8.57 19.02 4.58
N LEU A 73 -7.99 18.65 5.72
CA LEU A 73 -8.74 18.30 6.92
C LEU A 73 -9.55 19.50 7.45
N ALA A 74 -8.91 20.66 7.56
CA ALA A 74 -9.52 21.86 8.14
C ALA A 74 -10.68 22.39 7.28
N LYS A 75 -10.55 22.32 5.95
CA LYS A 75 -11.46 22.96 4.98
C LYS A 75 -12.17 21.95 4.09
N TYR A 76 -12.35 20.71 4.53
CA TYR A 76 -12.89 19.63 3.68
C TYR A 76 -14.27 19.97 3.08
N GLU A 77 -15.15 20.62 3.84
CA GLU A 77 -16.47 21.04 3.39
C GLU A 77 -16.38 22.15 2.32
N GLU A 78 -15.50 23.14 2.54
CA GLU A 78 -15.22 24.20 1.57
C GLU A 78 -14.64 23.65 0.26
N PHE A 79 -13.81 22.60 0.35
CA PHE A 79 -13.29 21.88 -0.80
C PHE A 79 -14.30 20.89 -1.41
N GLY A 80 -15.53 20.79 -0.88
CA GLY A 80 -16.60 19.94 -1.41
C GLY A 80 -16.44 18.44 -1.14
N LEU A 81 -15.66 18.05 -0.12
CA LEU A 81 -15.50 16.65 0.27
C LEU A 81 -16.74 16.18 1.07
N LYS A 82 -17.19 14.96 0.78
CA LYS A 82 -18.42 14.39 1.37
C LYS A 82 -18.28 13.94 2.83
N SER A 83 -17.05 13.75 3.28
CA SER A 83 -16.77 13.22 4.62
C SER A 83 -15.47 13.80 5.13
N LYS A 84 -15.41 14.02 6.44
CA LYS A 84 -14.20 14.44 7.14
C LYS A 84 -13.04 13.47 6.82
N PRO A 85 -11.86 13.98 6.40
CA PRO A 85 -10.70 13.16 6.13
C PRO A 85 -10.28 12.27 7.31
N ASN A 86 -9.73 11.10 6.99
CA ASN A 86 -9.21 10.12 7.94
C ASN A 86 -7.92 9.49 7.41
N THR A 87 -7.30 8.55 8.13
CA THR A 87 -6.03 7.92 7.72
C THR A 87 -6.08 7.28 6.32
N GLY A 88 -7.21 6.71 5.91
CA GLY A 88 -7.37 6.11 4.58
C GLY A 88 -7.70 7.15 3.50
N ASP A 89 -8.66 8.01 3.82
CA ASP A 89 -9.14 9.10 2.96
C ASP A 89 -8.55 10.44 3.44
N ASN A 90 -7.25 10.61 3.24
CA ASN A 90 -6.46 11.76 3.71
C ASN A 90 -6.16 12.79 2.59
N GLY A 91 -6.99 12.88 1.57
CA GLY A 91 -6.84 13.84 0.46
C GLY A 91 -5.76 13.47 -0.57
N VAL A 92 -4.51 13.36 -0.15
CA VAL A 92 -3.35 13.28 -1.05
C VAL A 92 -2.37 12.16 -0.68
N HIS A 93 -1.78 11.55 -1.71
CA HIS A 93 -0.66 10.62 -1.64
C HIS A 93 0.61 11.28 -2.16
N ALA A 94 1.77 10.91 -1.61
CA ALA A 94 3.07 11.13 -2.23
C ALA A 94 4.02 9.97 -1.91
N SER A 95 4.99 9.74 -2.81
CA SER A 95 6.07 8.77 -2.65
C SER A 95 6.75 8.85 -1.28
N ALA A 96 7.01 7.69 -0.66
CA ALA A 96 7.65 7.62 0.66
C ALA A 96 9.18 7.75 0.61
N SER A 97 9.79 7.48 -0.55
CA SER A 97 11.23 7.57 -0.81
C SER A 97 11.54 7.86 -2.28
N PRO A 98 12.79 8.23 -2.63
CA PRO A 98 13.22 8.32 -4.02
C PRO A 98 13.02 7.02 -4.81
N PHE A 99 13.28 5.86 -4.17
CA PHE A 99 13.10 4.55 -4.79
C PHE A 99 11.62 4.20 -5.00
N GLU A 100 10.75 4.48 -4.03
CA GLU A 100 9.30 4.32 -4.22
C GLU A 100 8.75 5.30 -5.25
N GLY A 101 9.32 6.52 -5.33
CA GLY A 101 9.03 7.47 -6.39
C GLY A 101 9.35 6.89 -7.78
N LEU A 102 10.50 6.23 -7.93
CA LEU A 102 10.82 5.48 -9.16
C LEU A 102 9.75 4.40 -9.41
N CYS A 103 9.47 3.54 -8.42
CA CYS A 103 8.47 2.47 -8.56
C CYS A 103 7.12 3.00 -9.04
N GLU A 104 6.68 4.13 -8.49
CA GLU A 104 5.43 4.79 -8.85
C GLU A 104 5.47 5.38 -10.25
N ARG A 105 6.57 6.02 -10.68
CA ARG A 105 6.70 6.54 -12.05
C ARG A 105 6.75 5.42 -13.10
N LEU A 106 7.41 4.31 -12.80
CA LEU A 106 7.39 3.11 -13.65
C LEU A 106 5.96 2.57 -13.79
N ASN A 107 5.22 2.50 -12.69
CA ASN A 107 3.88 1.90 -12.66
C ASN A 107 2.79 2.83 -13.23
N TRP A 108 2.67 4.05 -12.70
CA TRP A 108 1.57 4.97 -12.99
C TRP A 108 1.78 5.78 -14.27
N ALA A 109 3.02 6.16 -14.55
CA ALA A 109 3.36 7.02 -15.69
C ALA A 109 4.05 6.27 -16.83
N GLU A 110 4.27 4.96 -16.69
CA GLU A 110 4.92 4.08 -17.67
C GLU A 110 6.28 4.60 -18.15
N VAL A 111 6.98 5.33 -17.29
CA VAL A 111 8.36 5.78 -17.55
C VAL A 111 9.25 4.54 -17.61
N LYS A 112 10.18 4.49 -18.57
CA LYS A 112 11.14 3.39 -18.61
C LYS A 112 12.26 3.61 -17.59
N LEU A 113 12.77 2.53 -17.01
CA LEU A 113 13.83 2.60 -16.00
C LEU A 113 15.05 3.45 -16.44
N ALA A 114 15.50 3.29 -17.68
CA ALA A 114 16.64 4.04 -18.22
C ALA A 114 16.33 5.51 -18.60
N GLU A 115 15.05 5.87 -18.68
CA GLU A 115 14.58 7.24 -18.98
C GLU A 115 14.25 8.01 -17.68
N ASP A 116 14.08 7.33 -16.55
CA ASP A 116 13.91 7.94 -15.23
C ASP A 116 15.23 8.45 -14.68
N PRO A 117 15.35 9.70 -14.16
CA PRO A 117 16.61 10.20 -13.63
C PRO A 117 17.19 9.37 -12.48
N PHE A 118 16.35 8.91 -11.54
CA PHE A 118 16.78 8.08 -10.42
C PHE A 118 17.06 6.65 -10.88
N GLY A 119 16.21 6.11 -11.76
CA GLY A 119 16.41 4.80 -12.39
C GLY A 119 17.72 4.70 -13.18
N LYS A 120 18.03 5.74 -13.97
CA LYS A 120 19.30 5.85 -14.69
C LYS A 120 20.49 5.94 -13.73
N ALA A 121 20.39 6.69 -12.63
CA ALA A 121 21.46 6.76 -11.64
C ALA A 121 21.76 5.39 -10.99
N LEU A 122 20.74 4.57 -10.73
CA LEU A 122 20.94 3.18 -10.26
C LEU A 122 21.66 2.31 -11.29
N LEU A 123 21.30 2.44 -12.58
CA LEU A 123 21.96 1.70 -13.66
C LEU A 123 23.42 2.16 -13.86
N ASP A 124 23.69 3.45 -13.71
CA ASP A 124 25.04 4.01 -13.80
C ASP A 124 25.95 3.49 -12.66
N LEU A 125 25.36 3.22 -11.48
CA LEU A 125 25.98 2.50 -10.35
C LEU A 125 26.17 1.00 -10.60
N LYS A 126 25.84 0.48 -11.79
CA LYS A 126 25.95 -0.94 -12.16
C LYS A 126 25.04 -1.89 -11.38
N ILE A 127 23.97 -1.36 -10.80
CA ILE A 127 22.88 -2.21 -10.30
C ILE A 127 22.07 -2.64 -11.52
N ASP A 128 22.01 -3.94 -11.78
CA ASP A 128 21.34 -4.45 -12.98
C ASP A 128 19.82 -4.27 -12.93
N ASP A 129 19.19 -4.26 -14.11
CA ASP A 129 17.76 -4.06 -14.28
C ASP A 129 16.92 -5.11 -13.53
N LYS A 130 17.35 -6.38 -13.50
CA LYS A 130 16.62 -7.44 -12.81
C LYS A 130 16.63 -7.22 -11.30
N THR A 131 17.77 -6.81 -10.74
CA THR A 131 17.88 -6.46 -9.32
C THR A 131 16.96 -5.30 -8.97
N ILE A 132 16.99 -4.20 -9.74
CA ILE A 132 16.12 -3.04 -9.51
C ILE A 132 14.64 -3.41 -9.62
N MET A 133 14.27 -4.22 -10.62
CA MET A 133 12.88 -4.65 -10.78
C MET A 133 12.41 -5.59 -9.66
N ALA A 134 13.29 -6.46 -9.14
CA ALA A 134 12.98 -7.29 -7.97
C ALA A 134 12.76 -6.44 -6.71
N TRP A 135 13.54 -5.37 -6.56
CA TRP A 135 13.43 -4.41 -5.47
C TRP A 135 12.09 -3.66 -5.43
N THR A 136 11.43 -3.47 -6.59
CA THR A 136 10.06 -2.87 -6.63
C THR A 136 9.00 -3.68 -5.88
N LYS A 137 9.33 -4.91 -5.46
CA LYS A 137 8.45 -5.79 -4.69
C LYS A 137 8.72 -5.76 -3.18
N ASP A 138 9.55 -4.81 -2.74
CA ASP A 138 9.94 -4.61 -1.34
C ASP A 138 10.52 -5.89 -0.71
N PRO A 139 11.63 -6.44 -1.26
CA PRO A 139 12.28 -7.62 -0.69
C PRO A 139 12.88 -7.30 0.68
N GLN A 140 13.17 -8.34 1.44
CA GLN A 140 14.00 -8.20 2.64
C GLN A 140 15.47 -8.09 2.24
N VAL A 141 16.17 -7.13 2.83
CA VAL A 141 17.61 -6.90 2.65
C VAL A 141 18.31 -6.87 4.00
N GLU A 142 19.58 -7.28 4.00
CA GLU A 142 20.40 -7.25 5.20
C GLU A 142 21.02 -5.85 5.38
N VAL A 143 20.73 -5.21 6.50
CA VAL A 143 21.32 -3.94 6.93
C VAL A 143 21.75 -4.09 8.38
N ASP A 144 23.02 -3.79 8.66
CA ASP A 144 23.62 -3.88 10.00
C ASP A 144 23.38 -5.23 10.72
N GLY A 145 23.41 -6.33 9.96
CA GLY A 145 23.22 -7.70 10.48
C GLY A 145 21.76 -8.07 10.76
N SER A 146 20.79 -7.25 10.36
CA SER A 146 19.35 -7.52 10.48
C SER A 146 18.66 -7.50 9.12
N MET A 147 17.70 -8.41 8.93
CA MET A 147 16.83 -8.40 7.75
C MET A 147 15.71 -7.38 7.95
N THR A 148 15.57 -6.47 6.99
CA THR A 148 14.53 -5.43 7.00
C THR A 148 13.95 -5.23 5.59
N SER A 149 12.81 -4.55 5.48
CA SER A 149 12.23 -4.15 4.19
C SER A 149 13.17 -3.18 3.46
N LEU A 150 13.35 -3.39 2.16
CA LEU A 150 14.10 -2.45 1.33
C LEU A 150 13.47 -1.04 1.37
N PHE A 151 12.15 -0.94 1.27
CA PHE A 151 11.46 0.35 1.30
C PHE A 151 11.69 1.07 2.63
N ASP A 152 11.59 0.35 3.76
CA ASP A 152 11.86 0.91 5.09
C ASP A 152 13.30 1.46 5.21
N THR A 153 14.28 0.85 4.53
CA THR A 153 15.68 1.36 4.55
C THR A 153 15.87 2.66 3.77
N MET A 154 14.95 2.96 2.85
CA MET A 154 15.03 4.09 1.92
C MET A 154 14.00 5.17 2.23
N GLU A 155 13.13 4.97 3.23
CA GLU A 155 12.07 5.90 3.59
C GLU A 155 12.64 7.24 4.14
N ASP A 156 12.00 8.35 3.77
CA ASP A 156 12.28 9.71 4.29
C ASP A 156 13.67 10.28 4.05
N ILE A 157 14.54 9.59 3.30
CA ILE A 157 15.87 10.08 2.93
C ILE A 157 15.91 10.70 1.53
N ASN A 158 16.91 11.55 1.31
CA ASN A 158 17.13 12.22 0.03
C ASN A 158 17.69 11.29 -1.05
N SER A 159 17.63 11.73 -2.30
CA SER A 159 18.05 10.94 -3.47
C SER A 159 19.52 10.51 -3.40
N SER A 160 20.43 11.40 -3.00
CA SER A 160 21.84 11.04 -2.85
C SER A 160 22.08 9.96 -1.80
N GLU A 161 21.40 10.05 -0.65
CA GLU A 161 21.52 9.04 0.41
C GLU A 161 20.86 7.72 -0.01
N CYS A 162 19.72 7.77 -0.69
CA CYS A 162 19.02 6.60 -1.21
C CYS A 162 19.89 5.84 -2.23
N LEU A 163 20.58 6.53 -3.14
CA LEU A 163 21.55 5.94 -4.06
C LEU A 163 22.75 5.33 -3.32
N ALA A 164 23.25 5.98 -2.27
CA ALA A 164 24.34 5.44 -1.46
C ALA A 164 23.93 4.14 -0.74
N LYS A 165 22.72 4.08 -0.18
CA LYS A 165 22.17 2.85 0.41
C LYS A 165 21.94 1.77 -0.63
N ALA A 166 21.36 2.09 -1.78
CA ALA A 166 21.19 1.16 -2.90
C ALA A 166 22.53 0.54 -3.32
N LYS A 167 23.57 1.38 -3.47
CA LYS A 167 24.93 0.94 -3.77
C LYS A 167 25.47 -0.06 -2.74
N ALA A 168 25.34 0.26 -1.45
CA ALA A 168 25.79 -0.60 -0.36
C ALA A 168 25.06 -1.95 -0.33
N ILE A 169 23.73 -1.93 -0.51
CA ILE A 169 22.89 -3.14 -0.54
C ILE A 169 23.25 -4.03 -1.74
N ALA A 170 23.48 -3.42 -2.91
CA ALA A 170 23.88 -4.15 -4.12
C ALA A 170 25.36 -4.60 -4.09
N LYS A 171 26.16 -4.10 -3.14
CA LYS A 171 27.61 -4.36 -3.04
C LYS A 171 28.35 -4.03 -4.33
N VAL A 172 28.01 -2.89 -4.93
CA VAL A 172 28.63 -2.38 -6.16
C VAL A 172 29.49 -1.17 -5.87
N ASP A 173 30.52 -0.96 -6.70
CA ASP A 173 31.37 0.22 -6.66
C ASP A 173 30.84 1.32 -7.59
N GLY A 174 31.28 2.55 -7.37
CA GLY A 174 30.93 3.70 -8.21
C GLY A 174 30.64 4.97 -7.41
N GLU A 175 30.69 6.09 -8.11
CA GLU A 175 30.35 7.39 -7.57
C GLU A 175 28.85 7.65 -7.67
N VAL A 176 28.27 8.11 -6.56
CA VAL A 176 26.86 8.51 -6.54
C VAL A 176 26.73 9.82 -7.30
N THR A 177 26.02 9.77 -8.43
CA THR A 177 25.66 10.99 -9.16
C THR A 177 24.50 11.66 -8.46
N ALA A 178 24.68 12.93 -8.09
CA ALA A 178 23.61 13.73 -7.49
C ALA A 178 22.45 13.89 -8.48
N VAL A 179 21.25 13.54 -8.03
CA VAL A 179 19.99 13.76 -8.76
C VAL A 179 19.02 14.49 -7.84
N LYS A 180 18.12 15.28 -8.44
CA LYS A 180 17.05 15.95 -7.68
C LYS A 180 16.15 14.92 -7.00
N ASN A 181 15.57 15.31 -5.88
CA ASN A 181 14.41 14.60 -5.35
C ASN A 181 13.28 14.68 -6.37
N MET A 182 12.66 13.54 -6.65
CA MET A 182 11.55 13.43 -7.58
C MET A 182 10.49 12.48 -7.02
N ALA A 183 9.27 12.96 -6.83
CA ALA A 183 8.15 12.20 -6.27
C ALA A 183 6.99 12.09 -7.26
N PHE A 184 6.23 11.01 -7.14
CA PHE A 184 4.89 10.87 -7.70
C PHE A 184 3.87 11.18 -6.61
N VAL A 185 2.97 12.11 -6.91
CA VAL A 185 1.94 12.61 -6.00
C VAL A 185 0.60 12.43 -6.68
N PHE A 186 -0.45 12.08 -5.95
CA PHE A 186 -1.80 12.15 -6.51
C PHE A 186 -2.86 12.58 -5.50
N VAL A 187 -3.86 13.29 -6.00
CA VAL A 187 -5.10 13.55 -5.28
C VAL A 187 -5.94 12.28 -5.32
N LYS A 188 -6.30 11.76 -4.14
CA LYS A 188 -7.07 10.53 -3.99
C LYS A 188 -8.50 10.71 -4.52
N PRO A 189 -9.17 9.64 -4.98
CA PRO A 189 -10.49 9.74 -5.63
C PRO A 189 -11.55 10.49 -4.82
N HIS A 190 -11.56 10.36 -3.49
CA HIS A 190 -12.54 11.04 -2.62
C HIS A 190 -12.36 12.57 -2.56
N ALA A 191 -11.16 13.07 -2.89
CA ALA A 191 -10.80 14.48 -2.84
C ALA A 191 -10.46 15.03 -4.24
N ASN A 192 -10.59 14.23 -5.29
CA ASN A 192 -10.17 14.62 -6.63
C ASN A 192 -11.18 15.55 -7.29
N ASN A 193 -11.01 16.85 -7.05
CA ASN A 193 -11.73 17.94 -7.67
C ASN A 193 -10.79 19.13 -7.94
N GLU A 194 -11.27 20.12 -8.70
CA GLU A 194 -10.46 21.28 -9.12
C GLU A 194 -9.92 22.10 -7.94
N ALA A 195 -10.69 22.23 -6.85
CA ALA A 195 -10.28 23.02 -5.69
C ALA A 195 -9.09 22.37 -4.96
N VAL A 196 -9.12 21.06 -4.75
CA VAL A 196 -8.00 20.32 -4.13
C VAL A 196 -6.81 20.23 -5.09
N GLN A 197 -7.04 20.02 -6.39
CA GLN A 197 -5.95 20.06 -7.38
C GLN A 197 -5.25 21.43 -7.38
N LYS A 198 -6.01 22.52 -7.30
CA LYS A 198 -5.46 23.88 -7.20
C LYS A 198 -4.65 24.06 -5.92
N LEU A 199 -5.18 23.63 -4.76
CA LEU A 199 -4.45 23.66 -3.49
C LEU A 199 -3.08 22.97 -3.60
N VAL A 200 -3.03 21.78 -4.22
CA VAL A 200 -1.78 21.04 -4.42
C VAL A 200 -0.80 21.82 -5.30
N LYS A 201 -1.26 22.38 -6.41
CA LYS A 201 -0.44 23.21 -7.30
C LYS A 201 0.11 24.45 -6.59
N ASP A 202 -0.74 25.16 -5.86
CA ASP A 202 -0.36 26.37 -5.12
C ASP A 202 0.70 26.03 -4.06
N LYS A 203 0.49 24.98 -3.26
CA LYS A 203 1.47 24.58 -2.23
C LYS A 203 2.82 24.18 -2.82
N PHE A 204 2.83 23.51 -3.98
CA PHE A 204 4.09 23.17 -4.66
C PHE A 204 4.80 24.42 -5.19
N ALA A 205 4.08 25.35 -5.79
CA ALA A 205 4.65 26.63 -6.23
C ALA A 205 5.23 27.43 -5.05
N GLU A 206 4.49 27.55 -3.94
CA GLU A 206 4.94 28.20 -2.70
C GLU A 206 6.21 27.56 -2.13
N SER A 207 6.31 26.23 -2.25
CA SER A 207 7.44 25.44 -1.73
C SER A 207 8.59 25.31 -2.73
N LYS A 208 8.54 26.01 -3.88
CA LYS A 208 9.51 25.93 -4.99
C LYS A 208 9.71 24.51 -5.55
N ILE A 209 8.67 23.68 -5.43
CA ILE A 209 8.62 22.34 -6.01
C ILE A 209 8.09 22.46 -7.44
N SER A 210 8.85 21.95 -8.40
CA SER A 210 8.50 22.03 -9.82
C SER A 210 7.64 20.85 -10.24
N ILE A 211 6.50 21.11 -10.90
CA ILE A 211 5.68 20.07 -11.53
C ILE A 211 6.23 19.81 -12.95
N THR A 212 6.71 18.60 -13.20
CA THR A 212 7.27 18.22 -14.52
C THR A 212 6.27 17.51 -15.41
N LYS A 213 5.27 16.85 -14.80
CA LYS A 213 4.16 16.21 -15.49
C LYS A 213 2.95 16.15 -14.58
N GLU A 214 1.76 16.26 -15.15
CA GLU A 214 0.52 16.06 -14.42
C GLU A 214 -0.53 15.44 -15.34
N GLY A 215 -1.56 14.85 -14.76
CA GLY A 215 -2.67 14.33 -15.54
C GLY A 215 -3.70 13.56 -14.75
N LYS A 216 -4.76 13.17 -15.45
CA LYS A 216 -5.85 12.37 -14.90
C LYS A 216 -5.66 10.90 -15.28
N ILE A 217 -5.94 9.99 -14.34
CA ILE A 217 -6.03 8.55 -14.61
C ILE A 217 -7.39 8.06 -14.10
N ASP A 218 -8.22 7.57 -15.02
CA ASP A 218 -9.55 7.04 -14.70
C ASP A 218 -9.47 5.66 -14.05
N GLY A 219 -10.42 5.35 -13.17
CA GLY A 219 -10.48 4.10 -12.43
C GLY A 219 -10.56 2.85 -13.32
N SER A 220 -11.12 2.96 -14.53
CA SER A 220 -11.10 1.88 -15.52
C SER A 220 -9.68 1.56 -16.02
N VAL A 221 -8.81 2.57 -16.14
CA VAL A 221 -7.39 2.40 -16.50
C VAL A 221 -6.65 1.81 -15.30
N ILE A 222 -6.91 2.32 -14.09
CA ILE A 222 -6.33 1.80 -12.85
C ILE A 222 -6.63 0.31 -12.70
N ASP A 223 -7.88 -0.10 -12.96
CA ASP A 223 -8.31 -1.48 -12.88
C ASP A 223 -7.64 -2.36 -13.95
N LYS A 224 -7.72 -1.95 -15.22
CA LYS A 224 -7.18 -2.70 -16.35
C LYS A 224 -5.68 -2.93 -16.24
N LYS A 225 -4.93 -1.93 -15.77
CA LYS A 225 -3.46 -1.98 -15.65
C LYS A 225 -2.98 -2.42 -14.26
N LEU A 226 -3.90 -2.73 -13.34
CA LEU A 226 -3.58 -3.11 -11.96
C LEU A 226 -2.73 -2.06 -11.23
N LEU A 227 -2.90 -0.77 -11.53
CA LEU A 227 -1.98 0.28 -11.06
C LEU A 227 -1.98 0.39 -9.53
N ILE A 228 -3.16 0.38 -8.91
CA ILE A 228 -3.28 0.41 -7.45
C ILE A 228 -2.86 -0.90 -6.80
N ASP A 229 -3.02 -2.03 -7.50
CA ASP A 229 -2.54 -3.34 -7.04
C ASP A 229 -1.01 -3.41 -7.04
N ASN A 230 -0.34 -2.86 -8.07
CA ASN A 230 1.11 -2.78 -8.14
C ASN A 230 1.69 -1.76 -7.16
N HIS A 231 1.03 -0.62 -6.98
CA HIS A 231 1.43 0.39 -6.00
C HIS A 231 1.37 -0.17 -4.56
N TYR A 232 0.35 -0.96 -4.25
CA TYR A 232 0.22 -1.66 -2.97
C TYR A 232 0.57 -3.16 -3.07
N TYR A 233 1.61 -3.50 -3.85
CA TYR A 233 1.91 -4.89 -4.22
C TYR A 233 1.97 -5.84 -3.01
N SER A 234 2.67 -5.46 -1.94
CA SER A 234 2.87 -6.33 -0.77
C SER A 234 1.55 -6.77 -0.13
N ILE A 235 0.54 -5.90 -0.08
CA ILE A 235 -0.78 -6.23 0.47
C ILE A 235 -1.73 -6.81 -0.58
N ALA A 236 -1.67 -6.33 -1.81
CA ALA A 236 -2.48 -6.80 -2.93
C ALA A 236 -2.18 -8.25 -3.29
N ASN A 237 -0.89 -8.60 -3.34
CA ASN A 237 -0.43 -9.95 -3.64
C ASN A 237 -1.05 -10.96 -2.66
N LYS A 238 -1.03 -10.64 -1.36
CA LYS A 238 -1.54 -11.50 -0.29
C LYS A 238 -3.06 -11.52 -0.20
N ALA A 239 -3.72 -10.42 -0.58
CA ALA A 239 -5.17 -10.30 -0.53
C ALA A 239 -5.89 -10.91 -1.74
N LYS A 240 -5.20 -11.05 -2.89
CA LYS A 240 -5.86 -11.37 -4.16
C LYS A 240 -5.05 -12.26 -5.10
N LEU A 241 -3.74 -12.06 -5.23
CA LEU A 241 -2.95 -12.64 -6.35
C LEU A 241 -2.38 -14.03 -6.01
N THR A 242 -1.85 -14.20 -4.81
CA THR A 242 -1.26 -15.47 -4.34
C THR A 242 -2.26 -16.23 -3.48
N LYS A 243 -2.32 -17.57 -3.64
CA LYS A 243 -3.17 -18.43 -2.81
C LYS A 243 -2.57 -18.57 -1.41
N PRO A 244 -3.38 -18.70 -0.35
CA PRO A 244 -2.90 -18.81 1.03
C PRO A 244 -1.83 -19.88 1.26
N LYS A 245 -1.95 -21.03 0.60
CA LYS A 245 -1.00 -22.15 0.70
C LYS A 245 0.39 -21.85 0.12
N ASP A 246 0.47 -20.87 -0.79
CA ASP A 246 1.69 -20.50 -1.51
C ASP A 246 2.34 -19.24 -0.88
N LEU A 247 1.78 -18.71 0.21
CA LEU A 247 2.34 -17.57 0.94
C LEU A 247 3.43 -18.00 1.92
N ALA A 248 4.57 -17.32 1.85
CA ALA A 248 5.64 -17.47 2.83
C ALA A 248 5.25 -16.76 4.14
N VAL A 249 4.68 -17.52 5.08
CA VAL A 249 4.43 -17.05 6.46
C VAL A 249 5.69 -17.27 7.30
N PRO A 250 6.26 -16.21 7.92
CA PRO A 250 7.39 -16.36 8.83
C PRO A 250 7.09 -17.33 9.97
N GLU A 251 8.09 -18.05 10.46
CA GLU A 251 7.91 -19.03 11.54
C GLU A 251 7.36 -18.37 12.82
N SER A 252 7.82 -17.16 13.14
CA SER A 252 7.26 -16.35 14.22
C SER A 252 5.79 -15.98 14.00
N GLY A 253 5.37 -15.81 12.74
CA GLY A 253 3.99 -15.60 12.36
C GLY A 253 3.12 -16.84 12.57
N LYS A 254 3.62 -18.02 12.21
CA LYS A 254 2.92 -19.31 12.44
C LYS A 254 2.69 -19.57 13.93
N LYS A 255 3.71 -19.34 14.76
CA LYS A 255 3.59 -19.42 16.23
C LYS A 255 2.51 -18.49 16.77
N LYS A 256 2.52 -17.22 16.34
CA LYS A 256 1.46 -16.26 16.72
C LYS A 256 0.07 -16.70 16.27
N PHE A 257 -0.06 -17.34 15.12
CA PHE A 257 -1.34 -17.87 14.64
C PHE A 257 -1.84 -18.99 15.56
N GLU A 258 -0.97 -19.93 15.91
CA GLU A 258 -1.30 -21.05 16.81
C GLU A 258 -1.64 -20.56 18.22
N GLU A 259 -0.81 -19.71 18.82
CA GLU A 259 -1.06 -19.11 20.13
C GLU A 259 -2.41 -18.37 20.18
N LYS A 260 -2.75 -17.68 19.08
CA LYS A 260 -3.96 -16.87 19.02
C LYS A 260 -5.23 -17.70 18.80
N PHE A 261 -5.15 -18.72 17.94
CA PHE A 261 -6.33 -19.41 17.43
C PHE A 261 -6.43 -20.88 17.86
N GLY A 262 -5.42 -21.41 18.57
CA GLY A 262 -5.38 -22.80 19.03
C GLY A 262 -5.30 -23.81 17.89
N LEU A 263 -4.84 -23.39 16.71
CA LEU A 263 -4.78 -24.20 15.49
C LEU A 263 -3.49 -23.87 14.75
N THR A 264 -2.73 -24.88 14.32
CA THR A 264 -1.52 -24.64 13.51
C THR A 264 -1.88 -24.08 12.13
N TRP A 265 -0.99 -23.29 11.55
CA TRP A 265 -1.18 -22.74 10.20
C TRP A 265 -1.40 -23.86 9.16
N GLU A 266 -0.57 -24.91 9.22
CA GLU A 266 -0.63 -26.06 8.33
C GLU A 266 -1.96 -26.81 8.46
N ALA A 267 -2.49 -26.96 9.68
CA ALA A 267 -3.81 -27.58 9.89
C ALA A 267 -4.94 -26.70 9.31
N ALA A 268 -4.87 -25.38 9.49
CA ALA A 268 -5.85 -24.44 8.93
C ALA A 268 -5.85 -24.45 7.39
N ILE A 269 -4.66 -24.54 6.76
CA ILE A 269 -4.52 -24.69 5.31
C ILE A 269 -5.09 -26.04 4.85
N LYS A 270 -4.71 -27.15 5.50
CA LYS A 270 -5.22 -28.50 5.17
C LYS A 270 -6.74 -28.59 5.29
N ALA A 271 -7.32 -27.87 6.24
CA ALA A 271 -8.77 -27.80 6.46
C ALA A 271 -9.49 -26.80 5.53
N ASN A 272 -8.80 -26.13 4.60
CA ASN A 272 -9.36 -25.09 3.71
C ASN A 272 -10.05 -23.95 4.47
N MET A 273 -9.52 -23.59 5.65
CA MET A 273 -10.07 -22.54 6.52
C MET A 273 -9.46 -21.17 6.23
N VAL A 274 -8.28 -21.12 5.62
CA VAL A 274 -7.59 -19.87 5.27
C VAL A 274 -7.92 -19.48 3.83
N MET A 275 -8.27 -18.21 3.63
CA MET A 275 -8.58 -17.62 2.34
C MET A 275 -7.89 -16.27 2.22
N ASN A 276 -7.54 -15.86 1.01
CA ASN A 276 -7.29 -14.44 0.75
C ASN A 276 -8.63 -13.67 0.63
N ALA A 277 -8.59 -12.34 0.64
CA ALA A 277 -9.78 -11.50 0.60
C ALA A 277 -10.66 -11.77 -0.63
N ALA A 278 -10.05 -11.99 -1.80
CA ALA A 278 -10.78 -12.28 -3.04
C ALA A 278 -11.47 -13.66 -3.02
N GLU A 279 -10.79 -14.68 -2.49
CA GLU A 279 -11.36 -16.02 -2.29
C GLU A 279 -12.51 -15.98 -1.28
N ALA A 280 -12.38 -15.22 -0.20
CA ALA A 280 -13.45 -15.03 0.79
C ALA A 280 -14.67 -14.35 0.18
N ALA A 281 -14.49 -13.26 -0.57
CA ALA A 281 -15.55 -12.57 -1.29
C ALA A 281 -16.33 -13.53 -2.21
N LYS A 282 -15.59 -14.33 -3.00
CA LYS A 282 -16.17 -15.33 -3.91
C LYS A 282 -16.90 -16.45 -3.17
N LYS A 283 -16.27 -17.04 -2.14
CA LYS A 283 -16.81 -18.20 -1.40
C LYS A 283 -18.13 -17.87 -0.70
N TYR A 284 -18.23 -16.66 -0.14
CA TYR A 284 -19.40 -16.24 0.64
C TYR A 284 -20.37 -15.34 -0.12
N ASN A 285 -20.12 -15.10 -1.42
CA ASN A 285 -20.90 -14.19 -2.27
C ASN A 285 -21.10 -12.81 -1.61
N MET A 286 -19.98 -12.22 -1.15
CA MET A 286 -19.94 -10.94 -0.45
C MET A 286 -19.14 -9.93 -1.27
N ASP A 287 -19.60 -8.68 -1.26
CA ASP A 287 -18.85 -7.57 -1.79
C ASP A 287 -17.65 -7.19 -0.89
N ALA A 288 -16.79 -6.33 -1.41
CA ALA A 288 -15.58 -5.89 -0.74
C ALA A 288 -15.85 -5.19 0.60
N GLU A 289 -16.91 -4.39 0.66
CA GLU A 289 -17.35 -3.69 1.88
C GLU A 289 -17.83 -4.67 2.96
N SER A 290 -18.59 -5.70 2.58
CA SER A 290 -19.08 -6.73 3.51
C SER A 290 -17.95 -7.56 4.10
N ILE A 291 -16.94 -7.91 3.29
CA ILE A 291 -15.72 -8.58 3.79
C ILE A 291 -14.94 -7.66 4.73
N ASN A 292 -14.73 -6.40 4.33
CA ASN A 292 -14.02 -5.43 5.15
C ASN A 292 -14.75 -5.18 6.49
N ALA A 293 -16.07 -5.03 6.49
CA ALA A 293 -16.86 -4.83 7.71
C ALA A 293 -16.75 -6.01 8.68
N ARG A 294 -16.73 -7.25 8.17
CA ARG A 294 -16.48 -8.44 9.02
C ARG A 294 -15.04 -8.49 9.52
N TRP A 295 -14.07 -8.12 8.68
CA TRP A 295 -12.67 -8.06 9.04
C TRP A 295 -12.39 -7.00 10.11
N ALA A 296 -13.01 -5.81 10.01
CA ALA A 296 -12.95 -4.76 11.01
C ALA A 296 -13.54 -5.22 12.36
N LYS A 297 -14.71 -5.85 12.34
CA LYS A 297 -15.30 -6.45 13.55
C LYS A 297 -14.40 -7.52 14.18
N ALA A 298 -13.72 -8.33 13.37
CA ALA A 298 -12.75 -9.29 13.87
C ALA A 298 -11.56 -8.59 14.52
N LYS A 299 -11.05 -7.50 13.92
CA LYS A 299 -10.00 -6.66 14.53
C LYS A 299 -10.45 -6.09 15.88
N ASP A 300 -11.66 -5.55 15.98
CA ASP A 300 -12.18 -4.95 17.22
C ASP A 300 -12.36 -5.98 18.34
N LYS A 301 -12.69 -7.23 17.98
CA LYS A 301 -12.71 -8.37 18.91
C LYS A 301 -11.32 -8.89 19.28
N GLY A 302 -10.26 -8.27 18.77
CA GLY A 302 -8.88 -8.75 18.94
C GLY A 302 -8.57 -10.02 18.17
N ASN A 303 -9.39 -10.44 17.20
CA ASN A 303 -9.23 -11.65 16.37
C ASN A 303 -8.39 -11.39 15.10
N LEU A 304 -7.38 -10.52 15.22
CA LEU A 304 -6.46 -10.15 14.15
C LEU A 304 -5.02 -10.43 14.59
N ILE A 305 -4.21 -10.94 13.67
CA ILE A 305 -2.76 -11.06 13.83
C ILE A 305 -2.02 -10.38 12.67
N LYS A 306 -0.83 -9.84 12.99
CA LYS A 306 0.13 -9.31 12.01
C LYS A 306 1.32 -10.26 11.92
N PHE A 307 1.56 -10.82 10.74
CA PHE A 307 2.70 -11.70 10.47
C PHE A 307 3.98 -10.92 10.17
N GLY A 308 3.86 -9.73 9.58
CA GLY A 308 4.97 -8.90 9.10
C GLY A 308 4.46 -7.85 8.11
N GLY A 309 5.36 -7.09 7.48
CA GLY A 309 5.04 -6.00 6.52
C GLY A 309 3.83 -6.28 5.62
N GLY A 310 2.75 -5.55 5.83
CA GLY A 310 1.52 -5.67 5.03
C GLY A 310 0.79 -7.01 5.10
N PHE A 311 1.16 -7.93 6.00
CA PHE A 311 0.62 -9.29 6.06
C PHE A 311 -0.19 -9.50 7.33
N TYR A 312 -1.52 -9.48 7.18
CA TYR A 312 -2.47 -9.61 8.28
C TYR A 312 -3.43 -10.77 8.04
N CYS A 313 -3.83 -11.44 9.10
CA CYS A 313 -4.82 -12.51 9.06
C CYS A 313 -5.85 -12.30 10.19
N ALA A 314 -7.15 -12.39 9.87
CA ALA A 314 -8.21 -12.28 10.86
C ALA A 314 -9.13 -13.50 10.83
N LYS A 315 -9.66 -13.90 11.98
CA LYS A 315 -10.77 -14.87 12.05
C LYS A 315 -12.08 -14.14 11.75
N VAL A 316 -12.52 -14.19 10.49
CA VAL A 316 -13.65 -13.39 9.96
C VAL A 316 -14.96 -14.16 9.96
N PHE A 317 -14.90 -15.48 9.78
CA PHE A 317 -16.06 -16.36 9.85
C PHE A 317 -15.91 -17.27 11.06
N GLU A 318 -16.95 -17.34 11.88
CA GLU A 318 -16.98 -18.16 13.09
C GLU A 318 -17.97 -19.31 12.87
N LYS A 319 -17.58 -20.52 13.27
CA LYS A 319 -18.49 -21.66 13.37
C LYS A 319 -19.55 -21.36 14.43
N PRO A 320 -20.85 -21.61 14.17
CA PRO A 320 -21.90 -21.49 15.17
C PRO A 320 -21.61 -22.36 16.40
N ALA A 321 -21.83 -21.80 17.59
CA ALA A 321 -21.76 -22.55 18.84
C ALA A 321 -22.72 -23.76 18.79
N GLY A 322 -22.21 -24.95 19.12
CA GLY A 322 -22.98 -26.20 19.15
C GLY A 322 -23.11 -26.95 17.82
N ALA A 323 -22.47 -26.51 16.72
CA ALA A 323 -22.47 -27.30 15.49
C ALA A 323 -21.59 -28.57 15.66
N PRO A 324 -22.13 -29.78 15.38
CA PRO A 324 -21.40 -31.03 15.57
C PRO A 324 -20.10 -31.05 14.76
N GLU A 325 -19.04 -31.65 15.30
CA GLU A 325 -17.85 -31.97 14.51
C GLU A 325 -18.27 -32.94 13.40
N LYS A 326 -18.23 -32.49 12.14
CA LYS A 326 -18.32 -33.42 11.03
C LYS A 326 -17.04 -34.25 11.06
N VAL A 327 -17.15 -35.47 11.58
CA VAL A 327 -16.15 -36.52 11.40
C VAL A 327 -15.95 -36.68 9.90
N MET A 328 -14.79 -36.26 9.38
CA MET A 328 -14.41 -36.58 8.01
C MET A 328 -14.30 -38.10 7.94
N ARG A 329 -15.28 -38.76 7.31
CA ARG A 329 -15.12 -40.16 6.94
C ARG A 329 -14.16 -40.20 5.74
N PRO A 330 -13.07 -40.99 5.81
CA PRO A 330 -12.27 -41.25 4.63
C PRO A 330 -13.13 -41.96 3.58
N LEU A 331 -12.90 -41.61 2.31
CA LEU A 331 -13.51 -42.27 1.14
C LEU A 331 -13.13 -43.75 1.09
#